data_AF-A0A9P8C4E2-F1
#
_entry.id   AF-A0A9P8C4E2-F1
#
_cell.length_a   1.000
_cell.length_b   1.000
_cell.length_c   1.000
_cell.angle_alpha   90.00
_cell.angle_beta   90.00
_cell.angle_gamma   90.00
#
_symmetry.space_group_name_H-M   'P 1'
#
loop_
_entity.id
_entity.type
_entity.pdbx_description
1 polymer ?
#
loop_
_entity_poly.entity_id
_entity_poly.type
_entity_poly.pdbx_seq_one_letter_code
_entity_poly.pdbx_strand_id
1 'polypeptide(L)'
;MSTDPLLSCDFSSLNQMLANATATGANVTDIVKRCENVCSLAWGTGNPDLSGIGVNISYILQAVLVFLVGPVMCVIWKLGQKGYIPMKATAEEAFEDIRNSFMHVNSQFSISVAIAAAVRVRGDSASFFETAFLSPLVIMQFLTVVTISFSVAAMPTKLANTKRVVLSATYCLLDGLLLLHFQQRLGRRKDSWIILEQLIHSCEAYGPLSPQFYDQDQQFRTSRNFGLGFGFGLPLGIFLVAGAVRQSKRLKRLVHSVFGRLDTVLAWIFEEAFGHALVTLALLLGVIVLLVKMESRRDHMRSLTGQSFVDDEWGFGQVIAICLWTPFIFQAFYSILRCLVPDSVRKLYEEYSQPASQLPPPVIPPVSIQMESAMSSQSVIHEDIQLHENDGGIALLNRRVGTV
;
A
#
# COMPACT_ATOMS: atom_id res chain seq x y z
N MET A 1 2.32 43.18 -45.99
CA MET A 1 1.49 42.70 -44.87
C MET A 1 1.69 41.20 -44.81
N SER A 2 2.54 40.71 -43.88
CA SER A 2 2.64 39.26 -43.67
C SER A 2 1.32 38.82 -43.05
N THR A 3 0.64 37.91 -43.72
CA THR A 3 -0.44 37.14 -43.13
C THR A 3 0.22 36.13 -42.21
N ASP A 4 0.67 36.59 -41.04
CA ASP A 4 1.11 35.68 -40.00
C ASP A 4 -0.09 34.78 -39.70
N PRO A 5 0.02 33.45 -39.92
CA PRO A 5 -1.08 32.55 -39.67
C PRO A 5 -1.55 32.74 -38.23
N LEU A 6 -2.85 33.00 -38.07
CA LEU A 6 -3.53 33.19 -36.78
C LEU A 6 -3.17 32.03 -35.85
N LEU A 7 -2.22 32.26 -34.96
CA LEU A 7 -1.83 31.30 -33.95
C LEU A 7 -3.00 31.12 -32.97
N SER A 8 -3.69 29.99 -33.06
CA SER A 8 -4.75 29.65 -32.12
C SER A 8 -4.16 29.33 -30.74
N CYS A 9 -4.72 29.94 -29.69
CA CYS A 9 -4.38 29.65 -28.29
C CYS A 9 -5.28 28.58 -27.66
N ASP A 10 -6.14 27.92 -28.46
CA ASP A 10 -7.08 26.91 -27.98
C ASP A 10 -6.41 25.52 -27.91
N PHE A 11 -5.72 25.28 -26.80
CA PHE A 11 -5.04 24.02 -26.52
C PHE A 11 -5.75 23.27 -25.39
N SER A 12 -6.21 22.05 -25.68
CA SER A 12 -6.80 21.15 -24.67
C SER A 12 -5.75 20.39 -23.85
N SER A 13 -4.52 20.30 -24.36
CA SER A 13 -3.41 19.62 -23.68
C SER A 13 -2.06 20.20 -24.08
N LEU A 14 -1.07 20.02 -23.21
CA LEU A 14 0.32 20.37 -23.50
C LEU A 14 0.81 19.67 -24.78
N ASN A 15 0.41 18.41 -25.01
CA ASN A 15 0.84 17.67 -26.21
C ASN A 15 0.29 18.27 -27.50
N GLN A 16 -0.94 18.79 -27.47
CA GLN A 16 -1.50 19.52 -28.61
C GLN A 16 -0.73 20.82 -28.87
N MET A 17 -0.38 21.56 -27.81
CA MET A 17 0.44 22.77 -27.92
C MET A 17 1.84 22.47 -28.49
N LEU A 18 2.51 21.43 -27.98
CA LEU A 18 3.83 21.01 -28.45
C LEU A 18 3.78 20.52 -29.92
N ALA A 19 2.75 19.74 -30.28
CA ALA A 19 2.57 19.28 -31.65
C ALA A 19 2.32 20.45 -32.61
N ASN A 20 1.52 21.44 -32.21
CA ASN A 20 1.28 22.64 -33.01
C ASN A 20 2.56 23.46 -33.19
N ALA A 21 3.29 23.73 -32.09
CA ALA A 21 4.56 24.46 -32.15
C ALA A 21 5.59 23.78 -33.07
N THR A 22 5.66 22.44 -33.00
CA THR A 22 6.54 21.63 -33.86
C THR A 22 6.09 21.69 -35.33
N ALA A 23 4.79 21.59 -35.60
CA ALA A 23 4.25 21.61 -36.96
C ALA A 23 4.40 22.98 -37.63
N THR A 24 4.24 24.07 -36.88
CA THR A 24 4.33 25.43 -37.42
C THR A 24 5.73 26.03 -37.34
N GLY A 25 6.67 25.36 -36.66
CA GLY A 25 7.99 25.93 -36.34
C GLY A 25 7.90 27.20 -35.47
N ALA A 26 6.84 27.33 -34.67
CA ALA A 26 6.63 28.52 -33.85
C ALA A 26 7.55 28.52 -32.63
N ASN A 27 8.13 29.67 -32.31
CA ASN A 27 8.92 29.84 -31.10
C ASN A 27 8.02 29.77 -29.87
N VAL A 28 8.26 28.79 -29.00
CA VAL A 28 7.46 28.54 -27.79
C VAL A 28 7.39 29.76 -26.87
N THR A 29 8.47 30.54 -26.82
CA THR A 29 8.52 31.80 -26.06
C THR A 29 7.42 32.76 -26.52
N ASP A 30 7.16 32.83 -27.83
CA ASP A 30 6.14 33.72 -28.40
C ASP A 30 4.73 33.17 -28.16
N ILE A 31 4.55 31.85 -28.16
CA ILE A 31 3.28 31.19 -27.80
C ILE A 31 2.93 31.51 -26.35
N VAL A 32 3.88 31.34 -25.42
CA VAL A 32 3.66 31.62 -23.99
C VAL A 32 3.33 33.10 -23.75
N LYS A 33 4.03 34.03 -24.42
CA LYS A 33 3.74 35.46 -24.32
C LYS A 33 2.36 35.85 -24.85
N ARG A 34 1.85 35.12 -25.85
CA ARG A 34 0.56 35.42 -26.49
C ARG A 34 -0.62 34.70 -25.84
N CYS A 35 -0.39 33.54 -25.24
CA CYS A 35 -1.42 32.66 -24.70
C CYS A 35 -1.24 32.49 -23.18
N GLU A 36 -1.97 33.27 -22.38
CA GLU A 36 -1.83 33.32 -20.90
C GLU A 36 -2.02 31.96 -20.21
N ASN A 37 -2.83 31.06 -20.80
CA ASN A 37 -3.17 29.76 -20.20
C ASN A 37 -2.13 28.66 -20.43
N VAL A 38 -1.09 28.90 -21.24
CA VAL A 38 -0.12 27.84 -21.60
C VAL A 38 0.65 27.33 -20.40
N CYS A 39 1.10 28.22 -19.51
CA CYS A 39 1.83 27.81 -18.31
C CYS A 39 0.92 27.04 -17.34
N SER A 40 -0.33 27.48 -17.16
CA SER A 40 -1.31 26.75 -16.35
C SER A 40 -1.63 25.38 -16.93
N LEU A 41 -1.69 25.24 -18.26
CA LEU A 41 -1.91 23.97 -18.95
C LEU A 41 -0.73 23.01 -18.77
N ALA A 42 0.49 23.54 -18.78
CA ALA A 42 1.72 22.76 -18.66
C ALA A 42 1.92 22.22 -17.23
N TRP A 43 1.70 23.05 -16.21
CA TRP A 43 1.79 22.64 -14.81
C TRP A 43 0.55 21.90 -14.32
N GLY A 44 -0.62 22.14 -14.93
CA GLY A 44 -1.89 21.53 -14.53
C GLY A 44 -2.39 22.04 -13.18
N THR A 45 -3.60 21.62 -12.84
CA THR A 45 -4.29 21.99 -11.59
C THR A 45 -4.24 20.88 -10.53
N GLY A 46 -3.44 19.84 -10.76
CA GLY A 46 -3.40 18.64 -9.93
C GLY A 46 -4.38 17.55 -10.38
N ASN A 47 -4.37 16.44 -9.64
CA ASN A 47 -5.26 15.31 -9.88
C ASN A 47 -5.90 14.89 -8.55
N PRO A 48 -7.15 15.26 -8.27
CA PRO A 48 -7.77 14.93 -6.99
C PRO A 48 -7.82 13.43 -6.69
N ASP A 49 -7.72 12.54 -7.68
CA ASP A 49 -7.74 11.09 -7.46
C ASP A 49 -6.38 10.52 -7.01
N LEU A 50 -5.27 11.22 -7.29
CA LEU A 50 -3.92 10.75 -6.96
C LEU A 50 -3.15 11.69 -6.04
N SER A 51 -3.33 12.99 -6.19
CA SER A 51 -2.80 14.00 -5.28
C SER A 51 -3.83 14.48 -4.27
N GLY A 52 -5.12 14.23 -4.41
CA GLY A 52 -6.13 14.83 -3.53
C GLY A 52 -5.92 14.58 -2.03
N ILE A 53 -6.47 15.48 -1.21
CA ILE A 53 -6.30 15.52 0.26
C ILE A 53 -6.57 14.15 0.91
N GLY A 54 -7.65 13.44 0.55
CA GLY A 54 -7.99 12.17 1.19
C GLY A 54 -7.06 11.01 0.81
N VAL A 55 -6.57 10.96 -0.44
CA VAL A 55 -5.54 9.97 -0.81
C VAL A 55 -4.21 10.31 -0.13
N ASN A 56 -3.92 11.60 0.07
CA ASN A 56 -2.73 12.00 0.82
C ASN A 56 -2.72 11.53 2.27
N ILE A 57 -3.86 11.69 2.95
CA ILE A 57 -4.06 11.17 4.31
C ILE A 57 -3.78 9.66 4.32
N SER A 58 -4.18 8.95 3.28
CA SER A 58 -3.89 7.52 3.12
C SER A 58 -2.39 7.24 2.95
N TYR A 59 -1.63 8.07 2.23
CA TYR A 59 -0.17 7.96 2.12
C TYR A 59 0.54 8.21 3.46
N ILE A 60 0.09 9.21 4.21
CA ILE A 60 0.62 9.50 5.56
C ILE A 60 0.31 8.33 6.51
N LEU A 61 -0.93 7.85 6.50
CA LEU A 61 -1.35 6.70 7.30
C LEU A 61 -0.53 5.45 6.93
N GLN A 62 -0.33 5.20 5.64
CA GLN A 62 0.53 4.12 5.15
C GLN A 62 1.95 4.24 5.72
N ALA A 63 2.60 5.41 5.65
CA ALA A 63 3.95 5.60 6.16
C ALA A 63 4.05 5.36 7.68
N VAL A 64 3.06 5.84 8.45
CA VAL A 64 2.97 5.58 9.90
C VAL A 64 2.82 4.08 10.18
N LEU A 65 1.93 3.39 9.48
CA LEU A 65 1.71 1.96 9.67
C LEU A 65 2.93 1.13 9.22
N VAL A 66 3.64 1.56 8.18
CA VAL A 66 4.90 0.92 7.76
C VAL A 66 5.97 1.04 8.84
N PHE A 67 6.06 2.18 9.53
CA PHE A 67 6.95 2.34 10.68
C PHE A 67 6.58 1.39 11.84
N LEU A 68 5.29 1.34 12.19
CA LEU A 68 4.79 0.54 13.30
C LEU A 68 4.95 -0.97 13.04
N VAL A 69 4.47 -1.45 11.88
CA VAL A 69 4.45 -2.88 11.51
C VAL A 69 5.80 -3.36 10.93
N GLY A 70 6.62 -2.43 10.44
CA GLY A 70 7.96 -2.72 9.93
C GLY A 70 9.01 -2.77 11.04
N PRO A 71 9.84 -1.72 11.20
CA PRO A 71 10.97 -1.74 12.12
C PRO A 71 10.57 -1.86 13.60
N VAL A 72 9.52 -1.17 14.06
CA VAL A 72 9.13 -1.19 15.49
C VAL A 72 8.72 -2.60 15.91
N MET A 73 7.80 -3.22 15.17
CA MET A 73 7.37 -4.59 15.42
C MET A 73 8.51 -5.60 15.30
N CYS A 74 9.42 -5.44 14.32
CA CYS A 74 10.65 -6.25 14.21
C CYS A 74 11.48 -6.22 15.49
N VAL A 75 11.72 -5.03 16.05
CA VAL A 75 12.48 -4.87 17.29
C VAL A 75 11.74 -5.53 18.45
N ILE A 76 10.45 -5.25 18.64
CA ILE A 76 9.66 -5.82 19.74
C ILE A 76 9.66 -7.35 19.67
N TRP A 77 9.42 -7.93 18.49
CA TRP A 77 9.42 -9.38 18.29
C TRP A 77 10.76 -10.00 18.68
N LYS A 78 11.87 -9.40 18.23
CA LYS A 78 13.22 -9.91 18.56
C LYS A 78 13.54 -9.79 20.05
N LEU A 79 13.12 -8.70 20.70
CA LEU A 79 13.26 -8.54 22.15
C LEU A 79 12.42 -9.58 22.91
N GLY A 80 11.21 -9.89 22.41
CA GLY A 80 10.32 -10.93 22.93
C GLY A 80 10.93 -12.32 22.83
N GLN A 81 11.47 -12.70 21.67
CA GLN A 81 12.15 -13.99 21.46
C GLN A 81 13.36 -14.20 22.39
N LYS A 82 13.94 -13.11 22.91
CA LYS A 82 15.05 -13.15 23.86
C LYS A 82 14.62 -13.20 25.33
N GLY A 83 13.33 -13.06 25.60
CA GLY A 83 12.83 -12.97 26.96
C GLY A 83 13.11 -11.64 27.65
N TYR A 84 13.59 -10.61 26.92
CA TYR A 84 13.68 -9.25 27.47
C TYR A 84 12.28 -8.65 27.67
N ILE A 85 11.34 -9.03 26.81
CA ILE A 85 9.93 -8.70 26.94
C ILE A 85 9.18 -10.03 27.11
N PRO A 86 8.38 -10.21 28.17
CA PRO A 86 7.58 -11.42 28.34
C PRO A 86 6.48 -11.45 27.27
N MET A 87 6.69 -12.25 26.22
CA MET A 87 5.74 -12.38 25.11
C MET A 87 4.93 -13.66 25.28
N LYS A 88 3.62 -13.52 25.51
CA LYS A 88 2.70 -14.65 25.52
C LYS A 88 2.54 -15.21 24.10
N ALA A 89 2.26 -16.50 23.96
CA ALA A 89 1.96 -17.12 22.66
C ALA A 89 0.81 -16.39 21.92
N THR A 90 -0.11 -15.80 22.67
CA THR A 90 -1.24 -15.02 22.16
C THR A 90 -0.79 -13.72 21.49
N ALA A 91 0.25 -13.09 22.02
CA ALA A 91 0.85 -11.88 21.45
C ALA A 91 1.63 -12.21 20.18
N GLU A 92 2.28 -13.39 20.12
CA GLU A 92 2.91 -13.88 18.90
C GLU A 92 1.89 -14.06 17.77
N GLU A 93 0.76 -14.70 18.07
CA GLU A 93 -0.36 -14.88 17.13
C GLU A 93 -0.94 -13.53 16.67
N ALA A 94 -1.22 -12.62 17.61
CA ALA A 94 -1.73 -11.29 17.29
C ALA A 94 -0.76 -10.49 16.39
N PHE A 95 0.54 -10.60 16.65
CA PHE A 95 1.56 -9.93 15.84
C PHE A 95 1.59 -10.47 14.41
N GLU A 96 1.45 -11.78 14.27
CA GLU A 96 1.37 -12.44 12.99
C GLU A 96 0.12 -12.01 12.20
N ASP A 97 -1.05 -11.96 12.85
CA ASP A 97 -2.31 -11.53 12.26
C ASP A 97 -2.28 -10.08 11.78
N ILE A 98 -1.84 -9.16 12.65
CA ILE A 98 -1.71 -7.72 12.35
C ILE A 98 -0.84 -7.52 11.12
N ARG A 99 0.34 -8.15 11.10
CA ARG A 99 1.29 -7.97 10.00
C ARG A 99 0.78 -8.56 8.70
N ASN A 100 0.18 -9.74 8.73
CA ASN A 100 -0.37 -10.36 7.51
C ASN A 100 -1.49 -9.50 6.94
N SER A 101 -2.41 -9.04 7.79
CA SER A 101 -3.48 -8.14 7.40
C SER A 101 -2.94 -6.85 6.78
N PHE A 102 -1.96 -6.22 7.45
CA PHE A 102 -1.32 -5.01 6.96
C PHE A 102 -0.67 -5.22 5.59
N MET A 103 0.07 -6.32 5.42
CA MET A 103 0.74 -6.65 4.17
C MET A 103 -0.25 -6.75 3.01
N HIS A 104 -1.40 -7.43 3.21
CA HIS A 104 -2.43 -7.54 2.18
C HIS A 104 -3.04 -6.18 1.82
N VAL A 105 -3.44 -5.40 2.82
CA VAL A 105 -4.06 -4.08 2.63
C VAL A 105 -3.07 -3.11 1.98
N ASN A 106 -1.82 -3.07 2.46
CA ASN A 106 -0.76 -2.24 1.89
C ASN A 106 -0.46 -2.61 0.44
N SER A 107 -0.29 -3.90 0.14
CA SER A 107 -0.03 -4.33 -1.24
C SER A 107 -1.18 -4.02 -2.18
N GLN A 108 -2.44 -4.22 -1.75
CA GLN A 108 -3.60 -3.84 -2.55
C GLN A 108 -3.62 -2.34 -2.84
N PHE A 109 -3.41 -1.52 -1.81
CA PHE A 109 -3.33 -0.06 -1.96
C PHE A 109 -2.20 0.36 -2.91
N SER A 110 -0.98 -0.13 -2.67
CA SER A 110 0.21 0.19 -3.48
C SER A 110 0.04 -0.17 -4.95
N ILE A 111 -0.41 -1.40 -5.23
CA ILE A 111 -0.61 -1.87 -6.61
C ILE A 111 -1.69 -1.04 -7.31
N SER A 112 -2.81 -0.74 -6.64
CA SER A 112 -3.85 0.11 -7.22
C SER A 112 -3.35 1.52 -7.55
N VAL A 113 -2.58 2.14 -6.66
CA VAL A 113 -1.97 3.46 -6.88
C VAL A 113 -0.94 3.41 -8.02
N ALA A 114 -0.09 2.38 -8.07
CA ALA A 114 0.91 2.22 -9.13
C ALA A 114 0.26 2.00 -10.51
N ILE A 115 -0.84 1.22 -10.58
CA ILE A 115 -1.64 1.06 -11.81
C ILE A 115 -2.25 2.39 -12.22
N ALA A 116 -2.88 3.12 -11.30
CA ALA A 116 -3.49 4.41 -11.59
C ALA A 116 -2.45 5.43 -12.10
N ALA A 117 -1.27 5.48 -11.48
CA ALA A 117 -0.16 6.31 -11.94
C ALA A 117 0.34 5.91 -13.35
N ALA A 118 0.47 4.60 -13.62
CA ALA A 118 0.85 4.09 -14.93
C ALA A 118 -0.18 4.43 -16.02
N VAL A 119 -1.47 4.27 -15.73
CA VAL A 119 -2.57 4.66 -16.63
C VAL A 119 -2.55 6.17 -16.87
N ARG A 120 -2.37 6.97 -15.81
CA ARG A 120 -2.33 8.43 -15.91
C ARG A 120 -1.21 8.93 -16.81
N VAL A 121 0.00 8.39 -16.66
CA VAL A 121 1.17 8.73 -17.48
C VAL A 121 1.09 8.14 -18.89
N ARG A 122 0.28 7.09 -19.09
CA ARG A 122 -0.02 6.59 -20.44
C ARG A 122 -0.90 7.58 -21.22
N GLY A 123 -1.85 8.23 -20.55
CA GLY A 123 -2.65 9.29 -21.14
C GLY A 123 -1.79 10.50 -21.51
N ASP A 124 -1.96 11.04 -22.72
CA ASP A 124 -1.23 12.20 -23.23
C ASP A 124 -1.63 13.54 -22.54
N SER A 125 -2.18 13.49 -21.32
CA SER A 125 -2.69 14.64 -20.58
C SER A 125 -2.07 14.81 -19.19
N ALA A 126 -1.05 14.02 -18.83
CA ALA A 126 -0.34 14.24 -17.57
C ALA A 126 0.49 15.53 -17.65
N SER A 127 0.19 16.46 -16.75
CA SER A 127 0.92 17.71 -16.57
C SER A 127 2.31 17.48 -15.94
N PHE A 128 3.14 18.52 -15.92
CA PHE A 128 4.46 18.45 -15.27
C PHE A 128 4.36 18.22 -13.77
N PHE A 129 3.40 18.87 -13.10
CA PHE A 129 3.18 18.64 -11.68
C PHE A 129 2.79 17.19 -11.42
N GLU A 130 1.79 16.66 -12.13
CA GLU A 130 1.35 15.28 -11.95
C GLU A 130 2.51 14.32 -12.18
N THR A 131 3.26 14.50 -13.26
CA THR A 131 4.42 13.64 -13.56
C THR A 131 5.49 13.73 -12.46
N ALA A 132 5.78 14.94 -12.00
CA ALA A 132 6.71 15.16 -10.91
C ALA A 132 6.22 14.47 -9.64
N PHE A 133 4.95 14.64 -9.25
CA PHE A 133 4.32 14.07 -8.07
C PHE A 133 4.22 12.54 -8.10
N LEU A 134 3.83 11.97 -9.25
CA LEU A 134 3.64 10.52 -9.41
C LEU A 134 4.96 9.75 -9.33
N SER A 135 6.08 10.35 -9.70
CA SER A 135 7.40 9.69 -9.64
C SER A 135 7.82 9.24 -8.24
N PRO A 136 7.95 10.13 -7.22
CA PRO A 136 8.23 9.69 -5.86
C PRO A 136 7.09 8.87 -5.28
N LEU A 137 5.83 9.09 -5.69
CA LEU A 137 4.70 8.29 -5.22
C LEU A 137 4.87 6.82 -5.58
N VAL A 138 5.11 6.48 -6.84
CA VAL A 138 5.28 5.08 -7.27
C VAL A 138 6.53 4.45 -6.63
N ILE A 139 7.60 5.22 -6.46
CA ILE A 139 8.79 4.74 -5.73
C ILE A 139 8.47 4.51 -4.25
N MET A 140 7.69 5.40 -3.62
CA MET A 140 7.26 5.26 -2.24
C MET A 140 6.43 3.99 -2.07
N GLN A 141 5.42 3.78 -2.93
CA GLN A 141 4.58 2.58 -2.91
C GLN A 141 5.43 1.31 -2.93
N PHE A 142 6.40 1.26 -3.83
CA PHE A 142 7.34 0.16 -3.92
C PHE A 142 8.21 -0.04 -2.68
N LEU A 143 8.78 1.03 -2.15
CA LEU A 143 9.58 0.94 -0.93
C LEU A 143 8.74 0.46 0.26
N THR A 144 7.46 0.83 0.36
CA THR A 144 6.58 0.32 1.43
C THR A 144 6.37 -1.19 1.32
N VAL A 145 6.07 -1.71 0.13
CA VAL A 145 5.88 -3.15 -0.12
C VAL A 145 7.15 -3.93 0.19
N VAL A 146 8.31 -3.42 -0.25
CA VAL A 146 9.62 -4.03 0.04
C VAL A 146 9.92 -4.01 1.55
N THR A 147 9.68 -2.88 2.23
CA THR A 147 9.92 -2.75 3.68
C THR A 147 9.13 -3.80 4.47
N ILE A 148 7.84 -3.97 4.16
CA ILE A 148 6.99 -4.94 4.85
C ILE A 148 7.36 -6.37 4.49
N SER A 149 7.72 -6.64 3.24
CA SER A 149 8.21 -7.94 2.81
C SER A 149 9.47 -8.36 3.57
N PHE A 150 10.41 -7.44 3.77
CA PHE A 150 11.58 -7.68 4.63
C PHE A 150 11.21 -7.90 6.10
N SER A 151 10.26 -7.11 6.64
CA SER A 151 9.76 -7.30 8.02
C SER A 151 9.12 -8.69 8.21
N VAL A 152 8.34 -9.16 7.23
CA VAL A 152 7.75 -10.51 7.22
C VAL A 152 8.84 -11.59 7.18
N ALA A 153 9.85 -11.43 6.32
CA ALA A 153 10.96 -12.37 6.22
C ALA A 153 11.84 -12.43 7.49
N ALA A 154 11.96 -11.31 8.22
CA ALA A 154 12.82 -11.20 9.40
C ALA A 154 12.32 -11.94 10.64
N MET A 155 11.04 -12.32 10.68
CA MET A 155 10.42 -13.05 11.80
C MET A 155 10.07 -14.48 11.37
N PRO A 156 11.04 -15.41 11.40
CA PRO A 156 10.79 -16.80 11.09
C PRO A 156 9.87 -17.39 12.17
N THR A 157 8.60 -17.58 11.85
CA THR A 157 7.71 -18.43 12.64
C THR A 157 8.00 -19.89 12.29
N LYS A 158 7.68 -20.83 13.19
CA LYS A 158 7.91 -22.28 12.95
C LYS A 158 7.22 -22.80 11.68
N LEU A 159 6.19 -22.09 11.21
CA LEU A 159 5.62 -22.18 9.87
C LEU A 159 5.69 -20.82 9.18
N ALA A 160 6.90 -20.34 8.85
CA ALA A 160 7.03 -19.36 7.77
C ALA A 160 6.50 -20.04 6.51
N ASN A 161 5.18 -19.96 6.33
CA ASN A 161 4.44 -20.72 5.36
C ASN A 161 5.01 -20.30 4.01
N THR A 162 5.58 -21.22 3.25
CA THR A 162 6.16 -20.95 1.93
C THR A 162 5.22 -20.08 1.09
N LYS A 163 3.91 -20.27 1.28
CA LYS A 163 2.83 -19.42 0.72
C LYS A 163 3.02 -17.93 0.98
N ARG A 164 3.39 -17.50 2.20
CA ARG A 164 3.58 -16.08 2.55
C ARG A 164 4.80 -15.47 1.88
N VAL A 165 5.92 -16.21 1.88
CA VAL A 165 7.14 -15.74 1.20
C VAL A 165 6.88 -15.62 -0.30
N VAL A 166 6.21 -16.61 -0.89
CA VAL A 166 5.81 -16.58 -2.31
C VAL A 166 4.88 -15.39 -2.56
N LEU A 167 3.85 -15.20 -1.74
CA LEU A 167 2.91 -14.09 -1.91
C LEU A 167 3.60 -12.72 -1.79
N SER A 168 4.48 -12.55 -0.81
CA SER A 168 5.31 -11.36 -0.63
C SER A 168 6.19 -11.08 -1.84
N ALA A 169 6.87 -12.12 -2.34
CA ALA A 169 7.67 -12.02 -3.55
C ALA A 169 6.81 -11.64 -4.77
N THR A 170 5.61 -12.19 -4.89
CA THR A 170 4.67 -11.84 -5.97
C THR A 170 4.24 -10.36 -5.90
N TYR A 171 3.91 -9.83 -4.72
CA TYR A 171 3.58 -8.41 -4.58
C TYR A 171 4.75 -7.50 -4.91
N CYS A 172 5.96 -7.80 -4.39
CA CYS A 172 7.17 -7.06 -4.73
C CYS A 172 7.48 -7.09 -6.24
N LEU A 173 7.31 -8.25 -6.89
CA LEU A 173 7.54 -8.39 -8.32
C LEU A 173 6.53 -7.57 -9.12
N LEU A 174 5.24 -7.68 -8.81
CA LEU A 174 4.19 -6.95 -9.51
C LEU A 174 4.40 -5.43 -9.40
N ASP A 175 4.65 -4.93 -8.19
CA ASP A 175 4.86 -3.51 -7.95
C ASP A 175 6.17 -3.00 -8.56
N GLY A 176 7.22 -3.82 -8.55
CA GLY A 176 8.47 -3.54 -9.24
C GLY A 176 8.32 -3.46 -10.76
N LEU A 177 7.51 -4.35 -11.36
CA LEU A 177 7.19 -4.29 -12.80
C LEU A 177 6.40 -3.02 -13.14
N LEU A 178 5.45 -2.61 -12.29
CA LEU A 178 4.70 -1.36 -12.46
C LEU A 178 5.62 -0.13 -12.36
N LEU A 179 6.54 -0.12 -11.38
CA LEU A 179 7.55 0.94 -11.26
C LEU A 179 8.46 0.99 -12.50
N LEU A 180 8.96 -0.15 -12.98
CA LEU A 180 9.77 -0.19 -14.20
C LEU A 180 9.00 0.29 -15.42
N HIS A 181 7.74 -0.12 -15.56
CA HIS A 181 6.87 0.35 -16.64
C HIS A 181 6.69 1.87 -16.59
N PHE A 182 6.40 2.42 -15.40
CA PHE A 182 6.27 3.85 -15.17
C PHE A 182 7.55 4.60 -15.56
N GLN A 183 8.72 4.15 -15.09
CA GLN A 183 10.01 4.77 -15.39
C GLN A 183 10.37 4.71 -16.89
N GLN A 184 10.11 3.57 -17.55
CA GLN A 184 10.32 3.43 -18.99
C GLN A 184 9.46 4.42 -19.80
N ARG A 185 8.24 4.69 -19.33
CA ARG A 185 7.33 5.62 -20.02
C ARG A 185 7.81 7.07 -19.90
N LEU A 186 8.32 7.46 -18.73
CA LEU A 186 8.91 8.79 -18.53
C LEU A 186 10.15 9.04 -19.40
N GLY A 187 10.94 8.01 -19.71
CA GLY A 187 12.21 8.17 -20.42
C GLY A 187 12.15 8.41 -21.93
N ARG A 188 10.98 8.39 -22.58
CA ARG A 188 10.89 8.22 -24.07
C ARG A 188 10.90 9.48 -24.95
N ARG A 189 10.90 10.72 -24.44
CA ARG A 189 10.82 11.91 -25.33
C ARG A 189 12.09 12.77 -25.29
N LYS A 190 13.12 12.37 -26.05
CA LYS A 190 14.35 13.16 -26.23
C LYS A 190 14.08 14.50 -26.93
N ASP A 191 13.33 14.46 -28.02
CA ASP A 191 13.15 15.63 -28.89
C ASP A 191 12.24 16.71 -28.27
N SER A 192 11.41 16.32 -27.30
CA SER A 192 10.57 17.26 -26.55
C SER A 192 11.33 18.05 -25.48
N TRP A 193 12.57 17.68 -25.13
CA TRP A 193 13.31 18.34 -24.03
C TRP A 193 13.67 19.79 -24.33
N ILE A 194 14.17 20.07 -25.53
CA ILE A 194 14.60 21.43 -25.91
C ILE A 194 13.39 22.38 -25.84
N ILE A 195 12.26 21.93 -26.39
CA ILE A 195 11.00 22.68 -26.38
C ILE A 195 10.49 22.86 -24.94
N LEU A 196 10.61 21.81 -24.13
CA LEU A 196 10.22 21.84 -22.73
C LEU A 196 11.08 22.78 -21.89
N GLU A 197 12.38 22.81 -22.13
CA GLU A 197 13.31 23.72 -21.44
C GLU A 197 12.99 25.18 -21.78
N GLN A 198 12.69 25.47 -23.06
CA GLN A 198 12.21 26.79 -23.48
C GLN A 198 10.89 27.16 -22.81
N LEU A 199 9.95 26.22 -22.70
CA LEU A 199 8.67 26.42 -22.02
C LEU A 199 8.89 26.72 -20.52
N ILE A 200 9.76 25.96 -19.85
CA ILE A 200 10.09 26.16 -18.43
C ILE A 200 10.70 27.55 -18.22
N HIS A 201 11.67 27.94 -19.05
CA HIS A 201 12.28 29.26 -18.97
C HIS A 201 11.28 30.38 -19.28
N SER A 202 10.31 30.14 -20.15
CA SER A 202 9.27 31.14 -20.48
C SER A 202 8.21 31.28 -19.38
N CYS A 203 8.03 30.25 -18.55
CA CYS A 203 7.07 30.21 -17.45
C CYS A 203 7.74 30.42 -16.08
N GLU A 204 8.75 31.29 -15.98
CA GLU A 204 9.55 31.50 -14.75
C GLU A 204 8.71 31.83 -13.51
N ALA A 205 7.54 32.46 -13.69
CA ALA A 205 6.58 32.72 -12.62
C ALA A 205 6.04 31.44 -11.92
N TYR A 206 6.06 30.30 -12.62
CA TYR A 206 5.70 28.98 -12.07
C TYR A 206 6.87 28.30 -11.34
N GLY A 207 7.97 29.03 -11.13
CA GLY A 207 8.99 28.72 -10.15
C GLY A 207 9.93 27.54 -10.50
N PRO A 208 10.79 27.15 -9.54
CA PRO A 208 11.79 26.09 -9.70
C PRO A 208 11.20 24.67 -9.68
N LEU A 209 9.87 24.51 -9.80
CA LEU A 209 9.28 23.25 -10.26
C LEU A 209 9.64 23.02 -11.73
N SER A 210 10.93 23.05 -12.05
CA SER A 210 11.44 22.25 -13.14
C SER A 210 11.00 20.84 -12.80
N PRO A 211 10.15 20.21 -13.63
CA PRO A 211 9.91 18.80 -13.46
C PRO A 211 11.30 18.17 -13.41
N GLN A 212 11.62 17.53 -12.29
CA GLN A 212 12.92 16.89 -12.04
C GLN A 212 13.07 15.66 -12.95
N PHE A 213 12.85 15.85 -14.24
CA PHE A 213 13.54 15.19 -15.30
C PHE A 213 15.01 15.61 -15.21
N TYR A 214 15.63 15.10 -14.16
CA TYR A 214 17.07 14.99 -13.99
C TYR A 214 17.65 14.54 -15.32
N ASP A 215 18.78 15.12 -15.71
CA ASP A 215 19.60 14.77 -16.87
C ASP A 215 19.26 13.35 -17.35
N GLN A 216 18.59 13.28 -18.50
CA GLN A 216 18.00 12.06 -19.01
C GLN A 216 19.06 10.95 -19.14
N ASP A 217 20.34 11.31 -19.32
CA ASP A 217 21.46 10.37 -19.32
C ASP A 217 21.75 9.81 -17.92
N GLN A 218 21.63 10.63 -16.88
CA GLN A 218 21.73 10.17 -15.50
C GLN A 218 20.50 9.35 -15.09
N GLN A 219 19.27 9.73 -15.46
CA GLN A 219 18.08 8.92 -15.18
C GLN A 219 18.06 7.62 -15.97
N PHE A 220 18.53 7.59 -17.22
CA PHE A 220 18.64 6.36 -18.01
C PHE A 220 19.76 5.46 -17.48
N ARG A 221 20.92 6.00 -17.08
CA ARG A 221 21.95 5.22 -16.37
C ARG A 221 21.42 4.69 -15.05
N THR A 222 20.74 5.53 -14.28
CA THR A 222 20.21 5.17 -12.96
C THR A 222 19.09 4.17 -13.11
N SER A 223 18.16 4.30 -14.06
CA SER A 223 17.08 3.35 -14.29
C SER A 223 17.55 2.06 -14.94
N ARG A 224 18.59 2.08 -15.78
CA ARG A 224 19.23 0.88 -16.31
C ARG A 224 20.00 0.15 -15.22
N ASN A 225 20.75 0.86 -14.39
CA ASN A 225 21.48 0.28 -13.26
C ASN A 225 20.53 -0.16 -12.15
N PHE A 226 19.42 0.56 -11.94
CA PHE A 226 18.36 0.20 -11.02
C PHE A 226 17.59 -0.99 -11.56
N GLY A 227 17.24 -1.03 -12.85
CA GLY A 227 16.56 -2.16 -13.50
C GLY A 227 17.42 -3.42 -13.55
N LEU A 228 18.72 -3.30 -13.83
CA LEU A 228 19.68 -4.41 -13.71
C LEU A 228 19.88 -4.80 -12.24
N GLY A 229 20.01 -3.83 -11.35
CA GLY A 229 20.10 -4.02 -9.90
C GLY A 229 18.84 -4.59 -9.28
N PHE A 230 17.66 -4.42 -9.88
CA PHE A 230 16.40 -4.98 -9.39
C PHE A 230 16.10 -6.33 -10.02
N GLY A 231 16.20 -6.42 -11.35
CA GLY A 231 15.98 -7.65 -12.11
C GLY A 231 16.97 -8.75 -11.76
N PHE A 232 18.24 -8.39 -11.51
CA PHE A 232 19.24 -9.34 -11.01
C PHE A 232 19.44 -9.22 -9.51
N GLY A 233 19.58 -8.00 -8.97
CA GLY A 233 19.98 -7.81 -7.57
C GLY A 233 18.88 -7.99 -6.53
N LEU A 234 17.57 -7.94 -6.86
CA LEU A 234 16.53 -8.33 -5.89
C LEU A 234 16.40 -9.86 -5.78
N PRO A 235 16.32 -10.65 -6.87
CA PRO A 235 16.41 -12.10 -6.79
C PRO A 235 17.74 -12.57 -6.21
N LEU A 236 18.86 -11.99 -6.67
CA LEU A 236 20.18 -12.28 -6.13
C LEU A 236 20.30 -11.80 -4.68
N GLY A 237 19.72 -10.67 -4.30
CA GLY A 237 19.70 -10.16 -2.93
C GLY A 237 18.88 -11.05 -2.00
N ILE A 238 17.71 -11.52 -2.43
CA ILE A 238 16.90 -12.51 -1.71
C ILE A 238 17.67 -13.84 -1.63
N PHE A 239 18.32 -14.27 -2.71
CA PHE A 239 19.10 -15.52 -2.76
C PHE A 239 20.39 -15.42 -1.93
N LEU A 240 21.02 -14.25 -1.88
CA LEU A 240 22.21 -13.95 -1.08
C LEU A 240 21.83 -13.72 0.37
N VAL A 241 20.68 -13.15 0.71
CA VAL A 241 20.18 -13.06 2.09
C VAL A 241 19.78 -14.44 2.57
N ALA A 242 19.03 -15.22 1.79
CA ALA A 242 18.71 -16.62 2.11
C ALA A 242 19.99 -17.47 2.20
N GLY A 243 20.95 -17.24 1.32
CA GLY A 243 22.26 -17.87 1.28
C GLY A 243 23.16 -17.44 2.45
N ALA A 244 23.18 -16.16 2.80
CA ALA A 244 23.93 -15.59 3.92
C ALA A 244 23.32 -16.00 5.26
N VAL A 245 22.00 -16.10 5.38
CA VAL A 245 21.33 -16.70 6.54
C VAL A 245 21.67 -18.19 6.66
N ARG A 246 21.90 -18.89 5.53
CA ARG A 246 22.33 -20.30 5.52
C ARG A 246 23.83 -20.46 5.81
N GLN A 247 24.66 -19.53 5.34
CA GLN A 247 26.12 -19.50 5.54
C GLN A 247 26.52 -18.94 6.91
N SER A 248 25.76 -17.99 7.47
CA SER A 248 25.96 -17.44 8.82
C SER A 248 25.83 -18.53 9.88
N LYS A 249 24.97 -19.53 9.66
CA LYS A 249 24.89 -20.73 10.51
C LYS A 249 26.15 -21.61 10.48
N ARG A 250 26.95 -21.55 9.40
CA ARG A 250 28.25 -22.24 9.31
C ARG A 250 29.36 -21.39 9.94
N LEU A 251 29.39 -20.09 9.64
CA LEU A 251 30.38 -19.16 10.20
C LEU A 251 30.22 -19.00 11.72
N LYS A 252 28.99 -18.96 12.23
CA LYS A 252 28.69 -18.94 13.68
C LYS A 252 29.25 -20.15 14.42
N ARG A 253 29.24 -21.34 13.82
CA ARG A 253 29.86 -22.54 14.43
C ARG A 253 31.38 -22.39 14.55
N LEU A 254 31.99 -21.68 13.61
CA LEU A 254 33.44 -21.50 13.55
C LEU A 254 33.90 -20.35 14.47
N VAL A 255 33.20 -19.22 14.47
CA VAL A 255 33.46 -18.09 15.38
C VAL A 255 33.20 -18.46 16.85
N HIS A 256 32.15 -19.23 17.13
CA HIS A 256 31.86 -19.72 18.48
C HIS A 256 32.96 -20.65 19.02
N SER A 257 33.66 -21.36 18.13
CA SER A 257 34.81 -22.20 18.49
C SER A 257 36.06 -21.40 18.84
N VAL A 258 36.15 -20.12 18.44
CA VAL A 258 37.38 -19.33 18.54
C VAL A 258 37.30 -18.23 19.61
N PHE A 259 36.15 -17.54 19.77
CA PHE A 259 36.09 -16.28 20.52
C PHE A 259 35.39 -16.31 21.90
N GLY A 260 34.95 -17.47 22.39
CA GLY A 260 34.38 -17.58 23.74
C GLY A 260 33.05 -16.83 23.98
N ARG A 261 32.59 -16.82 25.24
CA ARG A 261 31.18 -16.59 25.64
C ARG A 261 30.71 -15.12 25.81
N LEU A 262 31.60 -14.13 25.85
CA LEU A 262 31.19 -12.74 26.20
C LEU A 262 31.01 -11.81 24.99
N ASP A 263 31.84 -11.89 23.95
CA ASP A 263 31.67 -11.11 22.70
C ASP A 263 30.52 -11.63 21.81
N THR A 264 30.04 -12.84 22.11
CA THR A 264 29.03 -13.55 21.30
C THR A 264 27.62 -12.98 21.43
N VAL A 265 27.30 -12.26 22.50
CA VAL A 265 25.95 -11.65 22.67
C VAL A 265 25.85 -10.35 21.89
N LEU A 266 26.82 -9.44 22.02
CA LEU A 266 26.84 -8.16 21.31
C LEU A 266 27.00 -8.34 19.79
N ALA A 267 27.93 -9.21 19.35
CA ALA A 267 28.11 -9.51 17.94
C ALA A 267 26.86 -10.16 17.31
N TRP A 268 26.18 -11.05 18.04
CA TRP A 268 24.94 -11.67 17.57
C TRP A 268 23.77 -10.68 17.51
N ILE A 269 23.66 -9.77 18.49
CA ILE A 269 22.66 -8.69 18.50
C ILE A 269 22.83 -7.79 17.27
N PHE A 270 24.07 -7.41 16.95
CA PHE A 270 24.41 -6.60 15.78
C PHE A 270 24.17 -7.35 14.45
N GLU A 271 24.49 -8.64 14.36
CA GLU A 271 24.42 -9.39 13.09
C GLU A 271 23.00 -9.78 12.66
N GLU A 272 22.13 -10.29 13.54
CA GLU A 272 20.84 -10.89 13.10
C GLU A 272 19.60 -10.04 13.39
N ALA A 273 19.54 -9.38 14.54
CA ALA A 273 18.39 -8.58 14.93
C ALA A 273 18.51 -7.15 14.38
N PHE A 274 19.70 -6.55 14.55
CA PHE A 274 19.93 -5.18 14.10
C PHE A 274 20.00 -5.08 12.57
N GLY A 275 20.55 -6.07 11.86
CA GLY A 275 20.61 -6.05 10.41
C GLY A 275 19.25 -5.86 9.72
N HIS A 276 18.23 -6.65 10.08
CA HIS A 276 16.89 -6.53 9.48
C HIS A 276 16.17 -5.25 9.91
N ALA A 277 16.29 -4.88 11.20
CA ALA A 277 15.70 -3.65 11.72
C ALA A 277 16.32 -2.41 11.06
N LEU A 278 17.64 -2.41 10.83
CA LEU A 278 18.35 -1.34 10.13
C LEU A 278 17.95 -1.25 8.66
N VAL A 279 17.84 -2.39 7.95
CA VAL A 279 17.40 -2.39 6.55
C VAL A 279 15.97 -1.85 6.44
N THR A 280 15.06 -2.33 7.28
CA THR A 280 13.66 -1.83 7.29
C THR A 280 13.57 -0.36 7.71
N LEU A 281 14.41 0.09 8.64
CA LEU A 281 14.52 1.50 9.02
C LEU A 281 15.07 2.37 7.87
N ALA A 282 16.11 1.91 7.17
CA ALA A 282 16.68 2.63 6.02
C ALA A 282 15.67 2.76 4.88
N LEU A 283 14.92 1.70 4.58
CA LEU A 283 13.84 1.74 3.60
C LEU A 283 12.72 2.69 4.03
N LEU A 284 12.34 2.69 5.32
CA LEU A 284 11.39 3.64 5.87
C LEU A 284 11.87 5.10 5.76
N LEU A 285 13.14 5.37 6.01
CA LEU A 285 13.70 6.72 5.78
C LEU A 285 13.53 7.14 4.32
N GLY A 286 13.72 6.20 3.37
CA GLY A 286 13.39 6.41 1.96
C GLY A 286 11.91 6.76 1.75
N VAL A 287 10.99 6.02 2.36
CA VAL A 287 9.53 6.32 2.32
C VAL A 287 9.24 7.73 2.84
N ILE A 288 9.81 8.11 3.99
CA ILE A 288 9.60 9.44 4.59
C ILE A 288 10.16 10.54 3.69
N VAL A 289 11.36 10.39 3.14
CA VAL A 289 11.96 11.37 2.22
C VAL A 289 11.08 11.56 0.98
N LEU A 290 10.53 10.48 0.42
CA LEU A 290 9.64 10.56 -0.74
C LEU A 290 8.30 11.21 -0.40
N LEU A 291 7.74 10.93 0.78
CA LEU A 291 6.52 11.57 1.27
C LEU A 291 6.72 13.08 1.46
N VAL A 292 7.80 13.50 2.14
CA VAL A 292 8.15 14.92 2.32
C VAL A 292 8.34 15.61 0.97
N LYS A 293 8.95 14.91 -0.01
CA LYS A 293 9.11 15.41 -1.37
C LYS A 293 7.78 15.59 -2.09
N MET A 294 6.81 14.70 -1.86
CA MET A 294 5.45 14.85 -2.37
C MET A 294 4.74 16.05 -1.75
N GLU A 295 4.78 16.18 -0.42
CA GLU A 295 4.19 17.32 0.30
C GLU A 295 4.76 18.65 -0.16
N SER A 296 6.08 18.76 -0.23
CA SER A 296 6.76 19.96 -0.72
C SER A 296 6.31 20.37 -2.13
N ARG A 297 6.02 19.40 -3.00
CA ARG A 297 5.52 19.67 -4.37
C ARG A 297 4.07 20.13 -4.36
N ARG A 298 3.22 19.56 -3.51
CA ARG A 298 1.84 20.02 -3.34
C ARG A 298 1.79 21.45 -2.82
N ASP A 299 2.57 21.75 -1.78
CA ASP A 299 2.61 23.08 -1.18
C ASP A 299 3.11 24.12 -2.20
N HIS A 300 4.12 23.77 -2.98
CA HIS A 300 4.59 24.62 -4.05
C HIS A 300 3.49 24.86 -5.10
N MET A 301 2.79 23.82 -5.55
CA MET A 301 1.68 24.00 -6.49
C MET A 301 0.53 24.81 -5.93
N ARG A 302 0.16 24.60 -4.67
CA ARG A 302 -0.87 25.39 -3.99
C ARG A 302 -0.48 26.86 -3.95
N SER A 303 0.81 27.17 -3.73
CA SER A 303 1.31 28.55 -3.75
C SER A 303 1.26 29.21 -5.13
N LEU A 304 1.44 28.44 -6.21
CA LEU A 304 1.45 28.94 -7.58
C LEU A 304 0.05 29.11 -8.17
N THR A 305 -0.81 28.11 -7.97
CA THR A 305 -2.16 28.06 -8.57
C THR A 305 -3.20 28.72 -7.67
N GLY A 306 -2.92 28.89 -6.37
CA GLY A 306 -3.85 29.49 -5.44
C GLY A 306 -5.15 28.68 -5.38
N GLN A 307 -6.29 29.32 -5.67
CA GLN A 307 -7.60 28.69 -5.59
C GLN A 307 -7.91 27.72 -6.74
N SER A 308 -7.13 27.71 -7.83
CA SER A 308 -7.31 26.75 -8.92
C SER A 308 -6.63 25.41 -8.68
N PHE A 309 -6.02 25.20 -7.51
CA PHE A 309 -5.51 23.90 -7.09
C PHE A 309 -6.66 22.97 -6.68
N VAL A 310 -6.98 21.97 -7.50
CA VAL A 310 -8.17 21.10 -7.34
C VAL A 310 -7.88 19.94 -6.36
N ASP A 311 -7.10 20.19 -5.33
CA ASP A 311 -6.58 19.15 -4.44
C ASP A 311 -7.37 19.04 -3.13
N ASP A 312 -8.12 20.10 -2.80
CA ASP A 312 -8.94 20.22 -1.60
C ASP A 312 -10.37 19.68 -1.80
N GLU A 313 -10.72 19.24 -3.01
CA GLU A 313 -12.00 18.61 -3.31
C GLU A 313 -12.02 17.14 -2.90
N TRP A 314 -13.06 16.71 -2.19
CA TRP A 314 -13.24 15.31 -1.78
C TRP A 314 -13.97 14.52 -2.87
N GLY A 315 -13.25 13.60 -3.52
CA GLY A 315 -13.83 12.63 -4.44
C GLY A 315 -14.20 11.29 -3.80
N PHE A 316 -15.00 10.48 -4.49
CA PHE A 316 -15.31 9.11 -4.07
C PHE A 316 -14.05 8.26 -3.87
N GLY A 317 -13.07 8.37 -4.78
CA GLY A 317 -11.80 7.65 -4.68
C GLY A 317 -11.00 7.98 -3.41
N GLN A 318 -11.04 9.23 -2.96
CA GLN A 318 -10.39 9.69 -1.73
C GLN A 318 -11.00 9.09 -0.47
N VAL A 319 -12.34 9.04 -0.41
CA VAL A 319 -13.04 8.41 0.72
C VAL A 319 -12.72 6.91 0.76
N ILE A 320 -12.78 6.23 -0.39
CA ILE A 320 -12.44 4.81 -0.49
C ILE A 320 -10.98 4.54 -0.08
N ALA A 321 -10.03 5.42 -0.44
CA ALA A 321 -8.64 5.29 -0.05
C ALA A 321 -8.46 5.25 1.48
N ILE A 322 -9.20 6.10 2.21
CA ILE A 322 -9.18 6.09 3.69
C ILE A 322 -9.89 4.86 4.24
N CYS A 323 -11.08 4.54 3.71
CA CYS A 323 -11.86 3.40 4.16
C CYS A 323 -11.14 2.06 3.97
N LEU A 324 -10.23 1.95 3.00
CA LEU A 324 -9.43 0.76 2.74
C LEU A 324 -8.59 0.32 3.96
N TRP A 325 -8.23 1.25 4.85
CA TRP A 325 -7.49 0.94 6.09
C TRP A 325 -8.38 0.45 7.23
N THR A 326 -9.70 0.62 7.11
CA THR A 326 -10.66 0.30 8.18
C THR A 326 -10.64 -1.18 8.58
N PRO A 327 -10.69 -2.16 7.65
CA PRO A 327 -10.62 -3.57 8.01
C PRO A 327 -9.34 -3.93 8.78
N PHE A 328 -8.20 -3.35 8.39
CA PHE A 328 -6.94 -3.55 9.09
C PHE A 328 -6.98 -2.99 10.52
N ILE A 329 -7.50 -1.76 10.70
CA ILE A 329 -7.61 -1.13 12.03
C ILE A 329 -8.47 -1.99 12.95
N PHE A 330 -9.64 -2.47 12.48
CA PHE A 330 -10.50 -3.35 13.26
C PHE A 330 -9.83 -4.68 13.59
N GLN A 331 -9.15 -5.30 12.63
CA GLN A 331 -8.43 -6.54 12.87
C GLN A 331 -7.29 -6.34 13.88
N ALA A 332 -6.54 -5.26 13.77
CA ALA A 332 -5.46 -4.95 14.69
C ALA A 332 -5.98 -4.70 16.11
N PHE A 333 -7.06 -3.94 16.22
CA PHE A 333 -7.73 -3.70 17.49
C PHE A 333 -8.23 -5.00 18.12
N TYR A 334 -8.90 -5.86 17.34
CA TYR A 334 -9.37 -7.17 17.79
C TYR A 334 -8.22 -8.07 18.26
N SER A 335 -7.13 -8.17 17.50
CA SER A 335 -5.95 -8.96 17.85
C SER A 335 -5.29 -8.46 19.15
N ILE A 336 -5.22 -7.15 19.35
CA ILE A 336 -4.71 -6.54 20.59
C ILE A 336 -5.65 -6.85 21.76
N LEU A 337 -6.96 -6.65 21.61
CA LEU A 337 -7.93 -6.97 22.65
C LEU A 337 -7.85 -8.44 23.07
N ARG A 338 -7.73 -9.37 22.11
CA ARG A 338 -7.58 -10.80 22.38
C ARG A 338 -6.35 -11.11 23.25
N CYS A 339 -5.30 -10.30 23.17
CA CYS A 339 -4.11 -10.41 24.03
C CYS A 339 -4.30 -9.86 25.44
N LEU A 340 -5.19 -8.88 25.61
CA LEU A 340 -5.51 -8.28 26.90
C LEU A 340 -6.48 -9.15 27.71
N VAL A 341 -7.30 -9.98 27.05
CA VAL A 341 -8.22 -10.91 27.72
C VAL A 341 -7.43 -11.99 28.48
N PRO A 342 -7.68 -12.19 29.79
CA PRO A 342 -7.04 -13.24 30.58
C PRO A 342 -7.30 -14.64 30.02
N ASP A 343 -6.32 -15.54 30.13
CA ASP A 343 -6.42 -16.91 29.63
C ASP A 343 -7.58 -17.70 30.28
N SER A 344 -7.99 -17.34 31.51
CA SER A 344 -9.16 -17.92 32.18
C SER A 344 -10.47 -17.62 31.45
N VAL A 345 -10.67 -16.35 31.06
CA VAL A 345 -11.87 -15.92 30.32
C VAL A 345 -11.89 -16.56 28.93
N ARG A 346 -10.72 -16.69 28.30
CA ARG A 346 -10.62 -17.34 26.99
C ARG A 346 -11.01 -18.81 27.05
N LYS A 347 -10.51 -19.56 28.03
CA LYS A 347 -10.87 -20.98 28.20
C LYS A 347 -12.37 -21.16 28.40
N LEU A 348 -13.01 -20.29 29.19
CA LEU A 348 -14.46 -20.31 29.37
C LEU A 348 -15.21 -20.04 28.06
N TYR A 349 -14.72 -19.10 27.25
CA TYR A 349 -15.33 -18.80 25.94
C TYR A 349 -15.14 -19.95 24.94
N GLU A 350 -13.95 -20.55 24.89
CA GLU A 350 -13.64 -21.70 24.03
C GLU A 350 -14.48 -22.94 24.42
N GLU A 351 -14.66 -23.18 25.72
CA GLU A 351 -15.53 -24.24 26.24
C GLU A 351 -17.00 -24.00 25.87
N TYR A 352 -17.48 -22.76 25.97
CA TYR A 352 -18.84 -22.39 25.59
C TYR A 352 -19.08 -22.39 24.07
N SER A 353 -18.05 -22.13 23.27
CA SER A 353 -18.16 -22.02 21.80
C SER A 353 -18.06 -23.36 21.07
N GLN A 354 -17.82 -24.47 21.77
CA GLN A 354 -17.81 -25.78 21.12
C GLN A 354 -19.21 -26.12 20.60
N PRO A 355 -19.36 -26.55 19.33
CA PRO A 355 -20.66 -26.88 18.76
C PRO A 355 -21.33 -27.99 19.59
N ALA A 356 -22.65 -27.85 19.83
CA ALA A 356 -23.43 -28.77 20.67
C ALA A 356 -23.34 -30.25 20.26
N SER A 357 -22.90 -30.54 19.05
CA SER A 357 -22.63 -31.90 18.56
C SER A 357 -21.38 -32.55 19.17
N GLN A 358 -20.50 -31.79 19.84
CA GLN A 358 -19.32 -32.30 20.52
C GLN A 358 -19.47 -32.33 22.05
N LEU A 359 -20.54 -31.72 22.58
CA LEU A 359 -20.86 -31.86 23.99
C LEU A 359 -21.31 -33.32 24.23
N PRO A 360 -20.74 -34.01 25.24
CA PRO A 360 -21.23 -35.33 25.62
C PRO A 360 -22.74 -35.22 25.88
N PRO A 361 -23.54 -36.21 25.43
CA PRO A 361 -24.98 -36.16 25.65
C PRO A 361 -25.22 -35.90 27.14
N PRO A 362 -26.12 -34.97 27.50
CA PRO A 362 -26.38 -34.67 28.89
C PRO A 362 -26.67 -35.99 29.59
N VAL A 363 -25.87 -36.30 30.62
CA VAL A 363 -26.14 -37.44 31.49
C VAL A 363 -27.43 -37.09 32.18
N ILE A 364 -28.55 -37.52 31.61
CA ILE A 364 -29.86 -37.41 32.25
C ILE A 364 -29.73 -38.31 33.48
N PRO A 365 -29.62 -37.75 34.71
CA PRO A 365 -29.65 -38.60 35.88
C PRO A 365 -30.96 -39.40 35.79
N PRO A 366 -30.96 -40.71 36.13
CA PRO A 366 -32.16 -41.50 36.05
C PRO A 366 -33.24 -40.78 36.87
N VAL A 367 -34.18 -40.16 36.15
CA VAL A 367 -35.40 -39.65 36.76
C VAL A 367 -36.06 -40.91 37.26
N SER A 368 -35.99 -41.13 38.56
CA SER A 368 -36.87 -42.05 39.25
C SER A 368 -38.25 -41.46 39.08
N ILE A 369 -38.89 -41.80 37.96
CA ILE A 369 -40.32 -41.60 37.78
C ILE A 369 -40.95 -42.55 38.81
N GLN A 370 -41.14 -42.05 40.03
CA GLN A 370 -42.22 -42.56 40.88
C GLN A 370 -43.51 -42.22 40.13
N MET A 371 -43.88 -43.16 39.27
CA MET A 371 -45.16 -43.23 38.59
C MET A 371 -46.17 -43.63 39.66
N GLU A 372 -46.51 -42.70 40.54
CA GLU A 372 -47.62 -42.89 41.45
C GLU A 372 -48.90 -42.64 40.65
N SER A 373 -49.58 -43.75 40.40
CA SER A 373 -50.91 -43.86 39.83
C SER A 373 -51.88 -42.87 40.46
N ALA A 374 -52.26 -41.86 39.69
CA ALA A 374 -53.58 -41.23 39.81
C ALA A 374 -54.19 -41.13 38.40
N MET A 375 -54.84 -42.22 37.97
CA MET A 375 -55.96 -42.13 37.04
C MET A 375 -57.06 -41.30 37.71
N SER A 376 -57.53 -40.24 37.06
CA SER A 376 -58.96 -39.98 36.83
C SER A 376 -59.20 -38.54 36.37
N SER A 377 -59.92 -38.41 35.25
CA SER A 377 -60.66 -37.23 34.80
C SER A 377 -59.79 -36.08 34.24
N GLN A 378 -60.09 -35.43 33.12
CA GLN A 378 -61.28 -35.36 32.27
C GLN A 378 -60.92 -34.51 31.03
N SER A 379 -61.83 -34.57 30.05
CA SER A 379 -62.07 -33.63 28.94
C SER A 379 -60.97 -33.41 27.90
N VAL A 380 -61.17 -34.13 26.79
CA VAL A 380 -60.88 -33.71 25.41
C VAL A 380 -61.39 -32.29 25.18
N ILE A 381 -60.48 -31.37 24.87
CA ILE A 381 -60.79 -30.12 24.15
C ILE A 381 -60.00 -30.20 22.84
N HIS A 382 -60.76 -30.36 21.74
CA HIS A 382 -60.29 -30.13 20.39
C HIS A 382 -60.11 -28.61 20.22
N GLU A 383 -58.86 -28.15 20.12
CA GLU A 383 -58.56 -26.81 19.61
C GLU A 383 -57.91 -26.96 18.23
N ASP A 384 -58.70 -26.63 17.21
CA ASP A 384 -58.27 -26.46 15.82
C ASP A 384 -57.32 -25.27 15.75
N ILE A 385 -56.02 -25.53 15.58
CA ILE A 385 -55.06 -24.49 15.20
C ILE A 385 -55.05 -24.42 13.68
N GLN A 386 -55.75 -23.40 13.17
CA GLN A 386 -55.66 -22.98 11.79
C GLN A 386 -54.25 -22.53 11.44
N LEU A 387 -53.75 -23.07 10.33
CA LEU A 387 -52.62 -22.56 9.57
C LEU A 387 -52.93 -21.14 9.10
N HIS A 388 -52.27 -20.14 9.69
CA HIS A 388 -52.16 -18.83 9.06
C HIS A 388 -50.97 -18.84 8.10
N GLU A 389 -51.28 -19.20 6.86
CA GLU A 389 -50.51 -18.86 5.67
C GLU A 389 -50.49 -17.33 5.57
N ASN A 390 -49.34 -16.72 5.88
CA ASN A 390 -49.15 -15.30 5.68
C ASN A 390 -48.49 -15.09 4.32
N ASP A 391 -49.35 -14.95 3.32
CA ASP A 391 -49.06 -14.34 2.04
C ASP A 391 -48.47 -12.93 2.26
N GLY A 392 -47.17 -12.81 2.00
CA GLY A 392 -46.45 -11.55 1.95
C GLY A 392 -45.58 -11.52 0.71
N GLY A 393 -46.23 -11.50 -0.45
CA GLY A 393 -45.57 -11.34 -1.74
C GLY A 393 -44.74 -10.06 -1.80
N ILE A 394 -43.51 -10.17 -2.29
CA ILE A 394 -42.87 -9.09 -3.05
C ILE A 394 -42.39 -9.66 -4.37
N ALA A 395 -42.96 -9.04 -5.40
CA ALA A 395 -42.79 -9.26 -6.82
C ALA A 395 -41.35 -9.40 -7.30
N LEU A 396 -41.16 -10.40 -8.14
CA LEU A 396 -40.54 -10.31 -9.47
C LEU A 396 -40.04 -8.91 -9.86
N LEU A 397 -38.72 -8.78 -10.00
CA LEU A 397 -38.12 -7.88 -10.98
C LEU A 397 -37.09 -8.67 -11.80
N ASN A 398 -37.64 -9.37 -12.79
CA ASN A 398 -36.91 -9.95 -13.90
C ASN A 398 -36.52 -8.81 -14.86
N ARG A 399 -35.28 -8.31 -14.79
CA ARG A 399 -34.77 -7.34 -15.76
C ARG A 399 -33.90 -8.06 -16.80
N ARG A 400 -34.53 -8.42 -17.92
CA ARG A 400 -33.85 -8.59 -19.20
C ARG A 400 -33.08 -7.31 -19.52
N VAL A 401 -31.81 -7.43 -19.86
CA VAL A 401 -31.12 -6.45 -20.70
C VAL A 401 -30.79 -7.15 -21.99
N GLY A 402 -31.49 -6.73 -23.04
CA GLY A 402 -31.22 -7.10 -24.41
C GLY A 402 -30.01 -6.32 -24.94
N THR A 403 -29.32 -6.99 -25.85
CA THR A 403 -28.35 -6.48 -26.82
C THR A 403 -28.94 -5.40 -27.71
N VAL A 404 -28.21 -4.31 -27.88
CA VAL A 404 -28.03 -3.59 -29.15
C VAL A 404 -26.53 -3.33 -29.30
#